data_AF-A0A2T4IKN0-F1
#
_entry.id   AF-A0A2T4IKN0-F1
#
_cell.length_a   1.000
_cell.length_b   1.000
_cell.length_c   1.000
_cell.angle_alpha   90.00
_cell.angle_beta   90.00
_cell.angle_gamma   90.00
#
_symmetry.space_group_name_H-M   'P 1'
#
loop_
_entity.id
_entity.type
_entity.pdbx_description
1 polymer ?
#
loop_
_entity_poly.entity_id
_entity_poly.type
_entity_poly.pdbx_seq_one_letter_code
_entity_poly.pdbx_strand_id
1 'polypeptide(L)'
;MLKVLFPKSFCHYEYSRFGAELELFARWLLAAGYLPGAATRRHVHRLKCILEATAALQCGRVLLEAELDGALAFVPGALRHASTERAYRRFLKAEGRLEETQPQDPVEQLLLRYREYLLDVRGLAPATIGQHLGTIEEFLSMSAGPSQDLSALTSEHVENFIHILSRRVLRQTLQHKVAHLRAFLRFCGDRGKTARGLARLMHDDPSERLADVA
;
A
#
# COMPACT_ATOMS: atom_id res chain seq x y z
N MET A 1 -19.97 6.70 24.09
CA MET A 1 -20.22 5.70 23.02
C MET A 1 -19.68 4.34 23.40
N LEU A 2 -18.45 4.25 23.91
CA LEU A 2 -17.82 2.99 24.30
C LEU A 2 -18.60 2.19 25.35
N LYS A 3 -19.21 2.86 26.33
CA LYS A 3 -20.07 2.21 27.34
C LYS A 3 -21.30 1.51 26.73
N VAL A 4 -21.84 2.06 25.64
CA VAL A 4 -22.97 1.48 24.88
C VAL A 4 -22.48 0.32 24.01
N LEU A 5 -21.32 0.48 23.38
CA LEU A 5 -20.74 -0.55 22.52
C LEU A 5 -20.20 -1.74 23.32
N PHE A 6 -19.64 -1.54 24.51
CA PHE A 6 -18.96 -2.58 25.30
C PHE A 6 -19.44 -2.62 26.76
N PRO A 7 -20.72 -2.89 27.03
CA PRO A 7 -21.26 -2.78 28.39
C PRO A 7 -20.57 -3.71 29.40
N LYS A 8 -20.15 -4.91 28.98
CA LYS A 8 -19.50 -5.91 29.85
C LYS A 8 -17.99 -5.72 30.01
N SER A 9 -17.34 -5.01 29.09
CA SER A 9 -15.88 -4.87 29.04
C SER A 9 -15.45 -3.41 28.96
N PHE A 10 -16.31 -2.49 29.39
CA PHE A 10 -16.09 -1.04 29.28
C PHE A 10 -14.84 -0.60 30.04
N CYS A 11 -14.61 -1.17 31.23
CA CYS A 11 -13.44 -0.89 32.05
C CYS A 11 -12.12 -1.07 31.27
N HIS A 12 -12.02 -2.07 30.39
CA HIS A 12 -10.81 -2.29 29.59
C HIS A 12 -10.53 -1.17 28.58
N TYR A 13 -11.55 -0.42 28.18
CA TYR A 13 -11.42 0.73 27.30
C TYR A 13 -11.20 2.02 28.09
N GLU A 14 -11.86 2.15 29.24
CA GLU A 14 -11.72 3.29 30.16
C GLU A 14 -10.30 3.40 30.74
N TYR A 15 -9.71 2.28 31.16
CA TYR A 15 -8.33 2.25 31.68
C TYR A 15 -7.25 2.23 30.59
N SER A 16 -7.61 2.10 29.32
CA SER A 16 -6.64 2.19 28.23
C SER A 16 -6.22 3.65 28.05
N ARG A 17 -4.92 3.89 27.88
CA ARG A 17 -4.40 5.23 27.52
C ARG A 17 -5.00 5.78 26.22
N PHE A 18 -5.59 4.92 25.39
CA PHE A 18 -6.24 5.29 24.14
C PHE A 18 -7.76 5.44 24.25
N GLY A 19 -8.34 5.36 25.46
CA GLY A 19 -9.79 5.38 25.67
C GLY A 19 -10.49 6.58 25.01
N ALA A 20 -9.90 7.78 25.12
CA ALA A 20 -10.43 8.99 24.48
C ALA A 20 -10.42 8.91 22.94
N GLU A 21 -9.33 8.41 22.34
CA GLU A 21 -9.22 8.22 20.89
C GLU A 21 -10.22 7.18 20.39
N LEU A 22 -10.37 6.08 21.12
CA LEU A 22 -11.32 5.01 20.80
C LEU A 22 -12.77 5.49 20.89
N GLU A 23 -13.07 6.40 21.82
CA GLU A 23 -14.38 7.04 21.97
C GLU A 23 -14.70 7.99 20.81
N LEU A 24 -13.72 8.80 20.39
CA LEU A 24 -13.85 9.67 19.20
C LEU A 24 -14.05 8.83 17.94
N PHE A 25 -13.22 7.81 17.73
CA PHE A 25 -13.32 6.91 16.60
C PHE A 25 -14.65 6.16 16.56
N ALA A 26 -15.15 5.68 17.71
CA ALA A 26 -16.44 5.01 17.81
C ALA A 26 -17.61 5.93 17.42
N ARG A 27 -17.57 7.21 17.83
CA ARG A 27 -18.58 8.20 17.43
C ARG A 27 -18.49 8.50 15.94
N TRP A 28 -17.28 8.70 15.43
CA TRP A 28 -17.07 8.96 14.00
C TRP A 28 -17.55 7.80 13.12
N LEU A 29 -17.29 6.54 13.49
CA LEU A 29 -17.77 5.38 12.73
C LEU A 29 -19.29 5.42 12.53
N LEU A 30 -20.04 5.73 13.58
CA LEU A 30 -21.50 5.80 13.50
C LEU A 30 -21.96 7.00 12.65
N ALA A 31 -21.32 8.16 12.81
CA ALA A 31 -21.60 9.34 11.99
C ALA A 31 -21.27 9.10 10.50
N ALA A 32 -20.23 8.32 10.21
CA ALA A 32 -19.83 7.92 8.86
C ALA A 32 -20.70 6.79 8.26
N GLY A 33 -21.76 6.36 8.95
CA GLY A 33 -22.74 5.39 8.46
C GLY A 33 -22.39 3.92 8.70
N TYR A 34 -21.39 3.61 9.53
CA TYR A 34 -21.11 2.22 9.90
C TYR A 34 -22.25 1.65 10.75
N LEU A 35 -22.62 0.40 10.46
CA LEU A 35 -23.72 -0.27 11.15
C LEU A 35 -23.46 -0.36 12.66
N PRO A 36 -24.41 0.09 13.50
CA PRO A 36 -24.29 -0.05 14.94
C PRO A 36 -24.26 -1.53 15.32
N GLY A 37 -23.42 -1.89 16.30
CA GLY A 37 -23.30 -3.26 16.80
C GLY A 37 -21.96 -3.91 16.46
N ALA A 38 -21.99 -5.14 15.92
CA ALA A 38 -20.82 -6.00 15.82
C ALA A 38 -19.70 -5.42 14.94
N ALA A 39 -20.04 -4.72 13.85
CA ALA A 39 -19.06 -4.12 12.96
C ALA A 39 -18.27 -2.99 13.65
N THR A 40 -18.97 -2.02 14.24
CA THR A 40 -18.34 -0.92 15.00
C THR A 40 -17.54 -1.45 16.19
N ARG A 41 -18.07 -2.41 16.96
CA ARG A 41 -17.34 -3.06 18.06
C ARG A 41 -16.04 -3.69 17.57
N ARG A 42 -16.08 -4.40 16.43
CA ARG A 42 -14.90 -5.05 15.87
C ARG A 42 -13.83 -4.04 15.44
N HIS A 43 -14.22 -2.94 14.80
CA HIS A 43 -13.28 -1.89 14.43
C HIS A 43 -12.64 -1.23 15.64
N VAL A 44 -13.42 -0.88 16.67
CA VAL A 44 -12.90 -0.25 17.90
C VAL A 44 -11.97 -1.21 18.66
N HIS A 45 -12.34 -2.47 18.79
CA HIS A 45 -11.50 -3.47 19.44
C HIS A 45 -10.17 -3.69 18.69
N ARG A 46 -10.23 -3.84 17.37
CA ARG A 46 -9.03 -3.99 16.53
C ARG A 46 -8.12 -2.77 16.61
N LEU A 47 -8.70 -1.57 16.58
CA LEU A 47 -7.93 -0.33 16.71
C LEU A 47 -7.23 -0.27 18.07
N LYS A 48 -7.89 -0.65 19.17
CA LYS A 48 -7.26 -0.76 20.49
C LYS A 48 -6.02 -1.66 20.45
N CYS A 49 -6.14 -2.86 19.88
CA CYS A 49 -5.00 -3.78 19.77
C CYS A 49 -3.86 -3.21 18.92
N ILE A 50 -4.18 -2.53 17.80
CA ILE A 50 -3.19 -1.88 16.94
C ILE A 50 -2.45 -0.77 17.73
N LEU A 51 -3.19 0.12 18.40
CA LEU A 51 -2.62 1.24 19.16
C LEU A 51 -1.80 0.77 20.36
N GLU A 52 -2.23 -0.29 21.05
CA GLU A 52 -1.46 -0.89 22.15
C GLU A 52 -0.16 -1.54 21.68
N ALA A 53 -0.13 -2.08 20.45
CA ALA A 53 1.09 -2.57 19.82
C ALA A 53 2.00 -1.44 19.28
N THR A 54 1.44 -0.23 19.04
CA THR A 54 2.20 0.93 18.57
C THR A 54 2.52 1.88 19.71
N ALA A 55 3.58 1.56 20.46
CA ALA A 55 4.01 2.38 21.59
C ALA A 55 4.37 3.84 21.23
N ALA A 56 4.70 4.09 19.97
CA ALA A 56 5.14 5.39 19.45
C ALA A 56 4.00 6.32 18.99
N LEU A 57 2.77 5.83 18.77
CA LEU A 57 1.70 6.69 18.26
C LEU A 57 1.12 7.57 19.36
N GLN A 58 1.35 8.88 19.22
CA GLN A 58 0.69 9.89 20.03
C GLN A 58 -0.65 10.26 19.40
N CYS A 59 -1.75 9.88 20.05
CA CYS A 59 -3.09 10.28 19.65
C CYS A 59 -3.35 11.76 20.01
N GLY A 60 -4.31 12.39 19.33
CA GLY A 60 -4.74 13.77 19.58
C GLY A 60 -3.96 14.87 18.84
N ARG A 61 -2.86 14.53 18.16
CA ARG A 61 -2.11 15.47 17.29
C ARG A 61 -2.39 15.21 15.81
N VAL A 62 -1.93 16.14 14.98
CA VAL A 62 -1.75 15.93 13.55
C VAL A 62 -0.58 14.99 13.34
N LEU A 63 -0.80 13.96 12.52
CA LEU A 63 0.19 12.97 12.10
C LEU A 63 0.43 13.09 10.60
N LEU A 64 1.66 12.89 10.18
CA LEU A 64 1.97 12.66 8.78
C LEU A 64 1.60 11.21 8.39
N GLU A 65 1.15 11.01 7.16
CA GLU A 65 0.84 9.69 6.59
C GLU A 65 2.01 8.70 6.79
N ALA A 66 3.26 9.13 6.57
CA ALA A 66 4.47 8.34 6.79
C ALA A 66 4.73 7.99 8.25
N GLU A 67 4.39 8.86 9.22
CA GLU A 67 4.51 8.53 10.65
C GLU A 67 3.52 7.42 11.03
N LEU A 68 2.32 7.46 10.48
CA LEU A 68 1.32 6.42 10.66
C LEU A 68 1.74 5.10 9.99
N ASP A 69 2.27 5.16 8.76
CA ASP A 69 2.80 3.98 8.06
C ASP A 69 3.98 3.35 8.80
N GLY A 70 4.94 4.17 9.23
CA GLY A 70 6.09 3.72 10.01
C GLY A 70 5.65 3.05 11.31
N ALA A 71 4.70 3.64 12.05
CA ALA A 71 4.17 3.02 13.25
C ALA A 71 3.48 1.67 12.95
N LEU A 72 2.62 1.62 11.92
CA LEU A 72 1.90 0.40 11.55
C LEU A 72 2.82 -0.73 11.06
N ALA A 73 3.99 -0.40 10.50
CA ALA A 73 4.98 -1.39 10.07
C ALA A 73 5.52 -2.22 11.23
N PHE A 74 5.58 -1.66 12.45
CA PHE A 74 6.00 -2.38 13.66
C PHE A 74 4.88 -3.21 14.31
N VAL A 75 3.65 -3.12 13.81
CA VAL A 75 2.53 -3.90 14.33
C VAL A 75 2.60 -5.34 13.78
N PRO A 76 2.52 -6.37 14.63
CA PRO A 76 2.43 -7.75 14.17
C PRO A 76 1.32 -7.94 13.13
N GLY A 77 1.63 -8.61 12.02
CA GLY A 77 0.69 -8.80 10.90
C GLY A 77 -0.65 -9.43 11.30
N ALA A 78 -0.67 -10.28 12.34
CA ALA A 78 -1.89 -10.88 12.88
C ALA A 78 -2.89 -9.86 13.47
N LEU A 79 -2.41 -8.69 13.89
CA LEU A 79 -3.21 -7.58 14.41
C LEU A 79 -3.59 -6.57 13.32
N ARG A 80 -2.92 -6.64 12.17
CA ARG A 80 -3.15 -5.74 11.04
C ARG A 80 -4.43 -6.10 10.32
N HIS A 81 -5.25 -5.09 10.10
CA HIS A 81 -6.55 -5.25 9.47
C HIS A 81 -6.80 -4.09 8.53
N ALA A 82 -6.61 -4.32 7.22
CA ALA A 82 -6.70 -3.30 6.18
C ALA A 82 -8.01 -2.48 6.24
N SER A 83 -9.14 -3.10 6.60
CA SER A 83 -10.41 -2.40 6.76
C SER A 83 -10.46 -1.47 7.98
N THR A 84 -9.85 -1.86 9.10
CA THR A 84 -9.73 -1.00 10.29
C THR A 84 -8.69 0.09 10.08
N GLU A 85 -7.53 -0.22 9.52
CA GLU A 85 -6.50 0.77 9.17
C GLU A 85 -7.06 1.83 8.23
N ARG A 86 -7.80 1.43 7.19
CA ARG A 86 -8.48 2.35 6.28
C ARG A 86 -9.54 3.21 6.97
N ALA A 87 -10.37 2.61 7.83
CA ALA A 87 -11.38 3.35 8.59
C ALA A 87 -10.73 4.38 9.52
N TYR A 88 -9.62 4.01 10.18
CA TYR A 88 -8.89 4.91 11.06
C TYR A 88 -8.21 6.05 10.31
N ARG A 89 -7.60 5.80 9.13
CA ARG A 89 -7.08 6.88 8.26
C ARG A 89 -8.17 7.86 7.86
N ARG A 90 -9.35 7.36 7.46
CA ARG A 90 -10.49 8.22 7.11
C ARG A 90 -10.97 9.06 8.29
N PHE A 91 -10.99 8.47 9.49
CA PHE A 91 -11.27 9.20 10.72
C PHE A 91 -10.26 10.32 10.96
N LEU A 92 -8.96 10.02 10.93
CA LEU A 92 -7.92 11.03 11.13
C LEU A 92 -7.97 12.13 10.07
N LYS A 93 -8.20 11.80 8.78
CA LYS A 93 -8.41 12.81 7.72
C LYS A 93 -9.64 13.69 7.99
N ALA A 94 -10.76 13.10 8.41
CA ALA A 94 -11.99 13.84 8.72
C ALA A 94 -11.84 14.79 9.92
N GLU A 95 -11.02 14.42 10.91
CA GLU A 95 -10.69 15.26 12.05
C GLU A 95 -9.56 16.28 11.74
N GLY A 96 -9.04 16.33 10.51
CA GLY A 96 -7.91 17.19 10.15
C GLY A 96 -6.58 16.79 10.84
N ARG A 97 -6.47 15.52 11.23
CA ARG A 97 -5.36 14.96 12.02
C ARG A 97 -4.46 14.01 11.23
N LEU A 98 -4.67 13.89 9.91
CA LEU A 98 -3.77 13.17 9.01
C LEU A 98 -3.43 14.07 7.84
N GLU A 99 -2.18 14.50 7.78
CA GLU A 99 -1.61 15.20 6.64
C GLU A 99 -0.98 14.19 5.68
N GLU A 100 -1.25 14.37 4.39
CA GLU A 100 -0.62 13.56 3.36
C GLU A 100 0.87 13.89 3.33
N THR A 101 1.71 12.90 3.57
CA THR A 101 3.15 13.08 3.37
C THR A 101 3.37 13.29 1.88
N GLN A 102 3.80 14.50 1.51
CA GLN A 102 4.28 14.72 0.15
C GLN A 102 5.46 13.77 -0.07
N PRO A 103 5.42 12.92 -1.12
CA PRO A 103 6.46 11.92 -1.32
C PRO A 103 7.80 12.63 -1.52
N GLN A 104 8.72 12.43 -0.57
CA GLN A 104 10.03 13.08 -0.55
C GLN A 104 11.01 12.37 -1.49
N ASP A 105 10.77 11.08 -1.75
CA ASP A 105 11.58 10.23 -2.62
C ASP A 105 11.07 10.28 -4.08
N PRO A 106 11.94 10.49 -5.09
CA PRO A 106 11.61 10.35 -6.51
C PRO A 106 10.88 9.05 -6.89
N VAL A 107 11.18 7.92 -6.23
CA VAL A 107 10.54 6.62 -6.44
C VAL A 107 9.11 6.64 -5.93
N GLU A 108 8.86 7.17 -4.73
CA GLU A 108 7.51 7.30 -4.19
C GLU A 108 6.65 8.22 -5.06
N GLN A 109 7.21 9.33 -5.54
CA GLN A 109 6.52 10.22 -6.48
C GLN A 109 6.20 9.50 -7.80
N LEU A 110 7.08 8.61 -8.28
CA LEU A 110 6.82 7.83 -9.47
C LEU A 110 5.67 6.83 -9.25
N LEU A 111 5.70 6.10 -8.14
CA LEU A 111 4.67 5.12 -7.80
C LEU A 111 3.30 5.78 -7.62
N LEU A 112 3.24 6.97 -7.00
CA LEU A 112 2.01 7.74 -6.90
C LEU A 112 1.47 8.11 -8.29
N ARG A 113 2.31 8.67 -9.17
CA ARG A 113 1.89 9.01 -10.55
C ARG A 113 1.48 7.79 -11.37
N TYR A 114 2.11 6.64 -11.12
CA TYR A 114 1.74 5.39 -11.77
C TYR A 114 0.40 4.87 -11.27
N ARG A 115 0.15 4.94 -9.96
CA ARG A 115 -1.13 4.61 -9.34
C ARG A 115 -2.27 5.45 -9.94
N GLU A 116 -2.09 6.76 -10.02
CA GLU A 116 -3.06 7.67 -10.65
C GLU A 116 -3.31 7.28 -12.11
N TYR A 117 -2.27 6.98 -12.87
CA TYR A 117 -2.44 6.51 -14.26
C TYR A 117 -3.23 5.18 -14.35
N LEU A 118 -2.97 4.22 -13.47
CA LEU A 118 -3.72 2.95 -13.47
C LEU A 118 -5.18 3.15 -13.07
N LEU A 119 -5.46 4.11 -12.19
CA LEU A 119 -6.83 4.43 -11.78
C LEU A 119 -7.55 5.22 -12.87
N ASP A 120 -7.00 6.36 -13.28
CA ASP A 120 -7.72 7.38 -14.04
C ASP A 120 -7.66 7.12 -15.55
N VAL A 121 -6.58 6.51 -16.06
CA VAL A 121 -6.42 6.21 -17.49
C VAL A 121 -6.76 4.77 -17.81
N ARG A 122 -6.42 3.82 -16.94
CA ARG A 122 -6.69 2.39 -17.16
C ARG A 122 -7.96 1.88 -16.48
N GLY A 123 -8.55 2.63 -15.56
CA GLY A 123 -9.79 2.24 -14.88
C GLY A 123 -9.66 0.97 -14.03
N LEU A 124 -8.47 0.64 -13.53
CA LEU A 124 -8.24 -0.61 -12.83
C LEU A 124 -8.86 -0.62 -11.42
N ALA A 125 -9.32 -1.79 -10.99
CA ALA A 125 -9.82 -1.97 -9.63
C ALA A 125 -8.70 -1.76 -8.59
N PRO A 126 -9.00 -1.19 -7.40
CA PRO A 126 -7.98 -0.91 -6.38
C PRO A 126 -7.15 -2.12 -5.93
N ALA A 127 -7.75 -3.31 -5.93
CA ALA A 127 -7.05 -4.55 -5.58
C ALA A 127 -5.99 -4.92 -6.64
N THR A 128 -6.31 -4.77 -7.92
CA THR A 128 -5.38 -4.99 -9.04
C THR A 128 -4.28 -3.93 -9.06
N ILE A 129 -4.63 -2.66 -8.78
CA ILE A 129 -3.64 -1.59 -8.61
C ILE A 129 -2.65 -1.93 -7.50
N GLY A 130 -3.13 -2.43 -6.35
CA GLY A 130 -2.26 -2.88 -5.26
C GLY A 130 -1.27 -3.98 -5.68
N GLN A 131 -1.73 -4.95 -6.48
CA GLN A 131 -0.87 -6.02 -7.00
C GLN A 131 0.17 -5.49 -8.01
N HIS A 132 -0.20 -4.52 -8.84
CA HIS A 132 0.72 -3.81 -9.72
C HIS A 132 1.80 -3.12 -8.88
N LEU A 133 1.40 -2.24 -7.96
CA LEU A 133 2.34 -1.45 -7.16
C LEU A 133 3.29 -2.33 -6.36
N GLY A 134 2.79 -3.36 -5.67
CA GLY A 134 3.66 -4.26 -4.91
C GLY A 134 4.68 -5.01 -5.78
N THR A 135 4.33 -5.34 -7.03
CA THR A 135 5.30 -5.94 -7.97
C THR A 135 6.37 -4.94 -8.39
N ILE A 136 6.00 -3.68 -8.60
CA ILE A 136 6.94 -2.63 -9.02
C ILE A 136 7.84 -2.20 -7.86
N GLU A 137 7.33 -2.09 -6.64
CA GLU A 137 8.13 -1.83 -5.44
C GLU A 137 9.18 -2.93 -5.21
N GLU A 138 8.78 -4.20 -5.35
CA GLU A 138 9.70 -5.35 -5.28
C GLU A 138 10.80 -5.24 -6.37
N PHE A 139 10.43 -4.86 -7.60
CA PHE A 139 11.40 -4.65 -8.67
C PHE A 139 12.36 -3.49 -8.37
N LEU A 140 11.84 -2.33 -7.99
CA LEU A 140 12.62 -1.12 -7.75
C LEU A 140 13.57 -1.31 -6.56
N SER A 141 13.13 -1.95 -5.48
CA SER A 141 14.01 -2.24 -4.34
C SER A 141 15.21 -3.14 -4.68
N MET A 142 15.10 -3.98 -5.71
CA MET A 142 16.20 -4.85 -6.16
C MET A 142 17.07 -4.26 -7.27
N SER A 143 16.58 -3.27 -8.00
CA SER A 143 17.23 -2.71 -9.20
C SER A 143 17.73 -1.29 -9.01
N ALA A 144 17.08 -0.50 -8.16
CA ALA A 144 17.51 0.83 -7.81
C ALA A 144 18.61 0.70 -6.76
N GLY A 145 19.85 0.97 -7.15
CA GLY A 145 20.94 1.19 -6.21
C GLY A 145 20.65 2.36 -5.25
N PRO A 146 21.56 2.68 -4.32
CA PRO A 146 21.35 3.69 -3.28
C PRO A 146 21.02 5.10 -3.79
N SER A 147 21.24 5.39 -5.08
CA SER A 147 20.91 6.68 -5.72
C SER A 147 19.48 6.76 -6.27
N GLN A 148 18.71 5.66 -6.29
CA GLN A 148 17.32 5.61 -6.74
C GLN A 148 17.06 6.21 -8.15
N ASP A 149 18.10 6.24 -8.99
CA ASP A 149 18.03 6.85 -10.31
C ASP A 149 17.39 5.87 -11.32
N LEU A 150 16.16 6.18 -11.71
CA LEU A 150 15.39 5.42 -12.69
C LEU A 150 16.03 5.45 -14.09
N SER A 151 16.90 6.43 -14.38
CA SER A 151 17.62 6.50 -15.64
C SER A 151 18.72 5.43 -15.76
N ALA A 152 19.14 4.85 -14.64
CA ALA A 152 20.09 3.75 -14.56
C ALA A 152 19.44 2.35 -14.71
N LEU A 153 18.11 2.27 -14.86
CA LEU A 153 17.43 1.00 -15.14
C LEU A 153 17.81 0.48 -16.53
N THR A 154 18.29 -0.75 -16.57
CA THR A 154 18.74 -1.44 -17.79
C THR A 154 17.89 -2.70 -18.01
N SER A 155 17.99 -3.30 -19.20
CA SER A 155 17.34 -4.58 -19.49
C SER A 155 17.84 -5.70 -18.59
N GLU A 156 19.12 -5.67 -18.22
CA GLU A 156 19.74 -6.63 -17.30
C GLU A 156 19.07 -6.63 -15.92
N HIS A 157 18.71 -5.45 -15.39
CA HIS A 157 17.95 -5.37 -14.14
C HIS A 157 16.57 -6.05 -14.24
N VAL A 158 15.90 -5.94 -15.38
CA VAL A 158 14.60 -6.58 -15.62
C VAL A 158 14.76 -8.10 -15.75
N GLU A 159 15.75 -8.56 -16.52
CA GLU A 159 16.04 -9.98 -16.71
C GLU A 159 16.43 -10.66 -15.39
N ASN A 160 17.31 -10.03 -14.60
CA ASN A 160 17.69 -10.53 -13.29
C ASN A 160 16.50 -10.63 -12.34
N PHE A 161 15.62 -9.62 -12.31
CA PHE A 161 14.41 -9.67 -11.50
C PHE A 161 13.48 -10.81 -11.92
N ILE A 162 13.22 -10.98 -13.22
CA ILE A 162 12.39 -12.08 -13.75
C ILE A 162 13.03 -13.43 -13.43
N HIS A 163 14.36 -13.56 -13.57
CA HIS A 163 15.09 -14.77 -13.24
C HIS A 163 14.90 -15.15 -11.76
N ILE A 164 15.05 -14.18 -10.84
CA ILE A 164 14.83 -14.38 -9.40
C ILE A 164 13.38 -14.80 -9.12
N LEU A 165 12.40 -14.12 -9.73
CA LEU A 165 10.98 -14.44 -9.54
C LEU A 165 10.63 -15.83 -10.06
N SER A 166 11.15 -16.24 -11.21
CA SER A 166 10.82 -17.53 -11.83
C SER A 166 11.18 -18.74 -10.96
N ARG A 167 12.17 -18.58 -10.08
CA ARG A 167 12.57 -19.59 -9.09
C ARG A 167 11.70 -19.61 -7.83
N ARG A 168 10.92 -18.55 -7.58
CA ARG A 168 10.13 -18.34 -6.35
C ARG A 168 8.64 -18.59 -6.55
N VAL A 169 8.12 -18.43 -7.77
CA VAL A 169 6.68 -18.47 -8.04
C VAL A 169 6.33 -19.39 -9.21
N LEU A 170 5.09 -19.86 -9.21
CA LEU A 170 4.54 -20.64 -10.32
C LEU A 170 4.47 -19.81 -11.61
N ARG A 171 4.51 -20.49 -12.75
CA ARG A 171 4.46 -19.89 -14.10
C ARG A 171 3.32 -18.88 -14.28
N GLN A 172 2.12 -19.20 -13.79
CA GLN A 172 0.96 -18.30 -13.89
C GLN A 172 1.17 -17.00 -13.10
N THR A 173 1.72 -17.08 -11.90
CA THR A 173 2.04 -15.90 -11.08
C THR A 173 3.16 -15.07 -11.71
N LEU A 174 4.16 -15.73 -12.31
CA LEU A 174 5.23 -15.05 -13.03
C LEU A 174 4.68 -14.25 -14.22
N GLN A 175 3.75 -14.82 -14.99
CA GLN A 175 3.11 -14.11 -16.10
C GLN A 175 2.39 -12.84 -15.64
N HIS A 176 1.64 -12.88 -14.53
CA HIS A 176 1.01 -11.69 -13.97
C HIS A 176 2.05 -10.64 -13.57
N LYS A 177 3.12 -11.03 -12.87
CA LYS A 177 4.18 -10.10 -12.47
C LYS A 177 4.89 -9.48 -13.69
N VAL A 178 5.15 -10.26 -14.73
CA VAL A 178 5.72 -9.76 -16.01
C VAL A 178 4.76 -8.78 -16.69
N ALA A 179 3.46 -9.03 -16.68
CA ALA A 179 2.47 -8.11 -17.22
C ALA A 179 2.46 -6.77 -16.46
N HIS A 180 2.56 -6.81 -15.12
CA HIS A 180 2.66 -5.60 -14.29
C HIS A 180 3.92 -4.78 -14.62
N LEU A 181 5.08 -5.45 -14.73
CA LEU A 181 6.35 -4.82 -15.14
C LEU A 181 6.23 -4.15 -16.50
N ARG A 182 5.66 -4.86 -17.47
CA ARG A 182 5.47 -4.37 -18.83
C ARG A 182 4.61 -3.10 -18.84
N ALA A 183 3.49 -3.11 -18.11
CA ALA A 183 2.62 -1.94 -18.00
C ALA A 183 3.34 -0.73 -17.38
N PHE A 184 4.18 -0.97 -16.38
CA PHE A 184 4.98 0.07 -15.72
C PHE A 184 6.07 0.65 -16.62
N LEU A 185 6.86 -0.20 -17.27
CA LEU A 185 7.92 0.25 -18.18
C LEU A 185 7.35 1.07 -19.35
N ARG A 186 6.18 0.68 -19.86
CA ARG A 186 5.46 1.48 -20.86
C ARG A 186 5.05 2.83 -20.31
N PHE A 187 4.48 2.89 -19.11
CA PHE A 187 4.14 4.16 -18.45
C PHE A 187 5.37 5.08 -18.29
N CYS A 188 6.53 4.52 -17.95
CA CYS A 188 7.76 5.29 -17.83
C CYS A 188 8.30 5.77 -19.20
N GLY A 189 8.21 4.91 -20.23
CA GLY A 189 8.59 5.22 -21.61
C GLY A 189 7.74 6.32 -22.25
N ASP A 190 6.42 6.24 -22.10
CA ASP A 190 5.46 7.22 -22.62
C ASP A 190 5.67 8.63 -22.02
N ARG A 191 6.34 8.73 -20.86
CA ARG A 191 6.65 9.99 -20.16
C ARG A 191 8.12 10.39 -20.24
N GLY A 192 8.94 9.72 -21.05
CA GLY A 192 10.36 10.03 -21.23
C GLY A 192 11.24 9.80 -20.00
N LYS A 193 10.77 9.00 -19.03
CA LYS A 193 11.46 8.73 -17.75
C LYS A 193 12.37 7.49 -17.79
N THR A 194 12.53 6.85 -18.94
CA THR A 194 13.43 5.71 -19.17
C THR A 194 14.42 6.01 -20.27
N ALA A 195 15.63 5.46 -20.18
CA ALA A 195 16.59 5.49 -21.28
C ALA A 195 15.93 4.96 -22.57
N ARG A 196 16.15 5.65 -23.70
CA ARG A 196 15.52 5.42 -25.03
C ARG A 196 15.60 3.97 -25.56
N GLY A 197 16.36 3.07 -24.91
CA GLY A 197 16.49 1.66 -25.28
C GLY A 197 15.41 0.71 -24.75
N LEU A 198 14.77 1.01 -23.60
CA LEU A 198 13.77 0.09 -22.99
C LEU A 198 12.45 0.02 -23.77
N ALA A 199 12.08 1.09 -24.47
CA ALA A 199 10.90 1.10 -25.34
C ALA A 199 11.02 0.17 -26.56
N ARG A 200 12.25 -0.13 -27.01
CA ARG A 200 12.50 -1.00 -28.17
C ARG A 200 12.38 -2.49 -27.83
N LEU A 201 12.75 -2.90 -26.61
CA LEU A 201 12.58 -4.28 -26.13
C LEU A 201 11.11 -4.72 -26.01
N MET A 202 10.18 -3.77 -26.01
CA MET A 202 8.74 -4.05 -25.93
C MET A 202 8.05 -4.13 -27.30
N HIS A 203 8.76 -3.83 -28.39
CA HIS A 203 8.23 -3.90 -29.75
C HIS A 203 8.56 -5.23 -30.45
N ASP A 204 9.43 -6.05 -29.86
CA ASP A 204 9.69 -7.41 -30.31
C ASP A 204 8.79 -8.37 -29.53
N ASP A 205 7.86 -9.01 -30.23
CA ASP A 205 6.98 -10.04 -29.67
C ASP A 205 7.78 -11.34 -29.48
N PRO A 206 8.05 -11.81 -28.24
CA PRO A 206 8.75 -13.08 -28.03
C PRO A 206 7.80 -14.29 -28.18
N SER A 207 6.52 -14.08 -28.53
CA SER A 207 5.53 -15.13 -28.71
C SER A 207 5.87 -16.11 -29.85
N GLU A 208 6.73 -15.73 -30.81
CA GLU A 208 7.09 -16.62 -31.93
C GLU A 208 8.45 -17.31 -31.81
N ARG A 209 9.36 -16.92 -30.89
CA ARG A 209 10.72 -17.53 -30.82
C ARG A 209 10.92 -18.58 -29.73
N LEU A 210 9.87 -18.96 -28.99
CA LEU A 210 9.92 -20.08 -28.04
C LEU A 210 9.14 -21.32 -28.53
N ALA A 211 8.73 -21.35 -29.80
CA ALA A 211 8.18 -22.54 -30.45
C ALA A 211 9.24 -23.42 -31.15
N ASP A 212 10.47 -22.93 -31.33
CA ASP A 212 11.51 -23.59 -32.16
C ASP A 212 12.76 -24.05 -31.39
N VAL A 213 12.66 -24.26 -30.08
CA VAL A 213 13.68 -25.03 -29.34
C VAL A 213 12.96 -26.10 -28.51
N ALA A 214 12.57 -27.16 -29.21
CA ALA A 214 12.31 -28.49 -28.68
C ALA A 214 13.36 -29.45 -29.25
#